data_AF-T1UEG2-F1
#
_entry.id   AF-T1UEG2-F1
#
_cell.length_a   1.000
_cell.length_b   1.000
_cell.length_c   1.000
_cell.angle_alpha   90.00
_cell.angle_beta   90.00
_cell.angle_gamma   90.00
#
_symmetry.space_group_name_H-M   'P 1'
#
loop_
_entity.id
_entity.type
_entity.pdbx_description
1 polymer ?
#
loop_
_entity_poly.entity_id
_entity_poly.type
_entity_poly.pdbx_seq_one_letter_code
_entity_poly.pdbx_strand_id
1 'polypeptide(L)'
;MFEMATGSGKTLVMAGLILECCKQGYQNFIFFVNSASILEKTKLNFTDSASSKYLFSENININTNDENTESENTEIKSITNLNESHNNAINIYFSTIQGLFSLFTKAKENAITIEDLKDQKLVFLADEAHHLNTETKKKLNDSEFSEKRNWESVVKLALEQNKDNLLLEFSATIPEEKSVKEKYENLKAFTYTLKEFSEDKFCKNIYSLSYENKELETRFLGACVSSLYKELLAQHHNIENFKPCILFKSERIEESKDNQKRFNAFLENLSPLDLENFFKYSRNAFFKDAKNFFDGKNHTPNLVALLQNKFKESVQINTNNEKELEKNMLLLNSLEDRDNPKRVIFSVDKLNEGWDVLNLFDIVRLKNKANQKDTIKDAQLIGRGARYFPFSYKDFKPNRIEFYQRKFDLSNPLSALERLDYHAIYDSEFIAELKKELRDLGLGFENEKEKTTIPLKPTKRFKCYYASNKREKNKNLFNKDYSGFVEAKLTSLLIPLFGSGVREKKVDFKEENKSDKTYFIPHTLDKIPINYFLKALNLKKLDFKRLKKAFKKHAFNNKVEFIKRYIFPLETNFHKNQKFDGNKILLKTRCVSH
;
A
#
# COMPACT_ATOMS: atom_id res chain seq x y z
N MET A 1 19.11 -16.15 -6.52
CA MET A 1 18.14 -15.13 -6.06
C MET A 1 16.81 -15.28 -6.80
N PHE A 2 15.71 -15.32 -6.07
CA PHE A 2 14.33 -15.28 -6.55
C PHE A 2 13.74 -13.89 -6.24
N GLU A 3 13.57 -13.07 -7.28
CA GLU A 3 12.97 -11.74 -7.16
C GLU A 3 11.46 -11.87 -7.35
N MET A 4 10.71 -11.94 -6.25
CA MET A 4 9.29 -12.29 -6.26
C MET A 4 8.46 -11.31 -5.46
N ALA A 5 7.39 -10.78 -6.06
CA ALA A 5 6.51 -9.78 -5.48
C ALA A 5 6.02 -10.16 -4.08
N THR A 6 5.85 -9.18 -3.20
CA THR A 6 5.24 -9.41 -1.89
C THR A 6 3.84 -9.98 -2.08
N GLY A 7 3.62 -11.18 -1.55
CA GLY A 7 2.34 -11.85 -1.68
C GLY A 7 2.17 -12.85 -2.82
N SER A 8 3.18 -13.03 -3.66
CA SER A 8 3.19 -13.96 -4.79
C SER A 8 3.39 -15.45 -4.42
N GLY A 9 3.51 -15.79 -3.13
CA GLY A 9 3.71 -17.17 -2.69
C GLY A 9 5.18 -17.62 -2.56
N LYS A 10 6.12 -16.70 -2.25
CA LYS A 10 7.54 -17.01 -1.95
C LYS A 10 7.71 -18.26 -1.09
N THR A 11 6.94 -18.35 -0.01
CA THR A 11 6.98 -19.45 0.96
C THR A 11 6.61 -20.81 0.34
N LEU A 12 5.67 -20.84 -0.61
CA LEU A 12 5.30 -22.07 -1.33
C LEU A 12 6.42 -22.51 -2.28
N VAL A 13 7.06 -21.56 -2.96
CA VAL A 13 8.23 -21.84 -3.80
C VAL A 13 9.39 -22.37 -2.95
N MET A 14 9.63 -21.80 -1.76
CA MET A 14 10.61 -22.33 -0.81
C MET A 14 10.33 -23.79 -0.46
N ALA A 15 9.09 -24.14 -0.12
CA ALA A 15 8.71 -25.52 0.18
C ALA A 15 8.97 -26.46 -1.01
N GLY A 16 8.64 -26.04 -2.23
CA GLY A 16 8.94 -26.80 -3.45
C GLY A 16 10.44 -26.99 -3.70
N LEU A 17 11.24 -25.95 -3.47
CA LEU A 17 12.71 -26.03 -3.59
C LEU A 17 13.33 -26.92 -2.52
N ILE A 18 12.80 -26.94 -1.31
CA ILE A 18 13.23 -27.86 -0.26
C ILE A 18 13.07 -29.31 -0.74
N LEU A 19 11.90 -29.66 -1.27
CA LEU A 19 11.63 -31.01 -1.78
C LEU A 19 12.55 -31.37 -2.96
N GLU A 20 12.80 -30.44 -3.87
CA GLU A 20 13.71 -30.65 -5.01
C GLU A 20 15.17 -30.80 -4.53
N CYS A 21 15.62 -30.01 -3.57
CA CYS A 21 16.93 -30.18 -2.93
C CYS A 21 17.03 -31.53 -2.22
N CYS A 22 15.97 -31.99 -1.56
CA CYS A 22 15.95 -33.33 -0.95
C CYS A 22 16.13 -34.43 -1.97
N LYS A 23 15.49 -34.32 -3.15
CA LYS A 23 15.70 -35.25 -4.27
C LYS A 23 17.15 -35.26 -4.76
N GLN A 24 17.87 -34.15 -4.61
CA GLN A 24 19.29 -34.03 -4.95
C GLN A 24 20.23 -34.46 -3.80
N GLY A 25 19.69 -34.96 -2.69
CA GLY A 25 20.45 -35.48 -1.55
C GLY A 25 20.71 -34.50 -0.41
N TYR A 26 20.04 -33.34 -0.40
CA TYR A 26 20.14 -32.38 0.71
C TYR A 26 19.10 -32.68 1.81
N GLN A 27 19.54 -32.84 3.05
CA GLN A 27 18.63 -33.11 4.19
C GLN A 27 18.60 -31.99 5.23
N ASN A 28 19.57 -31.07 5.19
CA ASN A 28 19.77 -30.06 6.21
C ASN A 28 19.61 -28.65 5.64
N PHE A 29 18.68 -27.89 6.21
CA PHE A 29 18.29 -26.56 5.76
C PHE A 29 18.43 -25.54 6.89
N ILE A 30 18.90 -24.34 6.56
CA ILE A 30 18.98 -23.21 7.47
C ILE A 30 18.09 -22.11 6.92
N PHE A 31 16.93 -21.90 7.55
CA PHE A 31 16.04 -20.78 7.23
C PHE A 31 16.40 -19.58 8.10
N PHE A 32 16.62 -18.43 7.47
CA PHE A 32 16.88 -17.20 8.19
C PHE A 32 16.22 -15.96 7.57
N VAL A 33 15.88 -15.04 8.46
CA VAL A 33 15.17 -13.80 8.15
C VAL A 33 15.50 -12.71 9.16
N ASN A 34 15.25 -11.44 8.83
CA ASN A 34 15.54 -10.33 9.73
C ASN A 34 14.58 -10.24 10.93
N SER A 35 13.30 -10.56 10.75
CA SER A 35 12.27 -10.38 11.79
C SER A 35 11.87 -11.70 12.45
N ALA A 36 11.83 -11.72 13.79
CA ALA A 36 11.29 -12.83 14.56
C ALA A 36 9.82 -13.14 14.23
N SER A 37 9.02 -12.14 13.82
CA SER A 37 7.63 -12.36 13.42
C SER A 37 7.50 -13.19 12.15
N ILE A 38 8.39 -12.97 11.17
CA ILE A 38 8.44 -13.77 9.94
C ILE A 38 8.93 -15.19 10.26
N LEU A 39 9.91 -15.29 11.17
CA LEU A 39 10.49 -16.55 11.58
C LEU A 39 9.45 -17.50 12.19
N GLU A 40 8.77 -17.07 13.25
CA GLU A 40 7.78 -17.91 13.96
C GLU A 40 6.64 -18.32 13.03
N LYS A 41 6.18 -17.41 12.17
CA LYS A 41 5.14 -17.74 11.18
C LYS A 41 5.61 -18.75 10.15
N THR A 42 6.82 -18.59 9.61
CA THR A 42 7.34 -19.52 8.59
C THR A 42 7.56 -20.90 9.19
N LYS A 43 8.06 -20.94 10.44
CA LYS A 43 8.17 -22.17 11.22
C LYS A 43 6.82 -22.87 11.33
N LEU A 44 5.77 -22.18 11.76
CA LEU A 44 4.40 -22.74 11.82
C LEU A 44 3.93 -23.27 10.46
N ASN A 45 4.10 -22.50 9.37
CA ASN A 45 3.69 -22.96 8.03
C ASN A 45 4.45 -24.22 7.56
N PHE A 46 5.64 -24.47 8.10
CA PHE A 46 6.50 -25.58 7.69
C PHE A 46 6.33 -26.82 8.58
N THR A 47 5.92 -26.65 9.84
CA THR A 47 5.96 -27.74 10.83
C THR A 47 4.63 -28.08 11.48
N ASP A 48 3.63 -27.19 11.43
CA ASP A 48 2.35 -27.40 12.11
C ASP A 48 1.30 -27.95 11.14
N SER A 49 1.11 -29.28 11.11
CA SER A 49 0.11 -29.93 10.26
C SER A 49 -1.34 -29.61 10.62
N ALA A 50 -1.60 -29.07 11.82
CA ALA A 50 -2.95 -28.64 12.20
C ALA A 50 -3.31 -27.25 11.63
N SER A 51 -2.32 -26.49 11.17
CA SER A 51 -2.52 -25.17 10.58
C SER A 51 -3.13 -25.26 9.18
N SER A 52 -4.14 -24.43 8.89
CA SER A 52 -4.68 -24.27 7.53
C SER A 52 -3.66 -23.72 6.51
N LYS A 53 -2.50 -23.25 7.00
CA LYS A 53 -1.37 -22.72 6.21
C LYS A 53 -0.18 -23.67 6.12
N TYR A 54 -0.32 -24.91 6.60
CA TYR A 54 0.69 -25.95 6.42
C TYR A 54 0.96 -26.20 4.93
N LEU A 55 2.23 -26.31 4.55
CA LEU A 55 2.64 -26.32 3.13
C LEU A 55 2.88 -27.71 2.53
N PHE A 56 3.02 -28.72 3.38
CA PHE A 56 3.42 -30.05 2.95
C PHE A 56 2.27 -31.04 3.09
N SER A 57 2.33 -32.15 2.35
CA SER A 57 1.40 -33.26 2.53
C SER A 57 1.75 -34.07 3.78
N GLU A 58 0.76 -34.78 4.35
CA GLU A 58 0.98 -35.67 5.50
C GLU A 58 2.01 -36.77 5.20
N ASN A 59 2.05 -37.24 3.95
CA ASN A 59 3.04 -38.20 3.48
C ASN A 59 3.92 -37.53 2.42
N ILE A 60 5.22 -37.50 2.64
CA ILE A 60 6.22 -36.95 1.70
C ILE A 60 7.11 -38.10 1.25
N ASN A 61 6.93 -38.54 0.01
CA ASN A 61 7.71 -39.62 -0.59
C ASN A 61 8.74 -39.05 -1.55
N ILE A 62 10.01 -39.00 -1.12
CA ILE A 62 11.13 -38.45 -1.88
C ILE A 62 11.97 -39.62 -2.43
N ASN A 63 11.37 -40.52 -3.21
CA ASN A 63 12.07 -41.61 -3.92
C ASN A 63 11.17 -42.15 -5.05
N THR A 64 11.55 -41.98 -6.32
CA THR A 64 10.84 -42.56 -7.47
C THR A 64 11.79 -43.07 -8.58
N ASN A 65 12.95 -43.64 -8.25
CA ASN A 65 13.87 -44.16 -9.27
C ASN A 65 14.42 -45.58 -9.03
N ASP A 66 14.13 -46.24 -7.91
CA ASP A 66 14.46 -47.66 -7.72
C ASP A 66 13.20 -48.44 -7.39
N GLU A 67 12.81 -49.37 -8.28
CA GLU A 67 11.65 -50.27 -8.12
C GLU A 67 11.75 -51.20 -6.89
N ASN A 68 12.86 -51.15 -6.14
CA ASN A 68 13.17 -52.03 -5.01
C ASN A 68 13.44 -51.30 -3.68
N THR A 69 13.22 -49.98 -3.58
CA THR A 69 13.43 -49.25 -2.32
C THR A 69 12.08 -48.89 -1.71
N GLU A 70 11.80 -49.40 -0.50
CA GLU A 70 10.58 -49.05 0.25
C GLU A 70 10.45 -47.52 0.32
N SER A 71 9.27 -47.01 -0.01
CA SER A 71 8.96 -45.59 0.08
C SER A 71 8.92 -45.17 1.56
N GLU A 72 10.06 -44.74 2.09
CA GLU A 72 10.12 -44.20 3.44
C GLU A 72 9.48 -42.81 3.46
N ASN A 73 8.49 -42.65 4.33
CA ASN A 73 7.83 -41.37 4.55
C ASN A 73 8.83 -40.41 5.21
N THR A 74 9.14 -39.29 4.54
CA THR A 74 10.07 -38.29 5.03
C THR A 74 9.33 -37.24 5.84
N GLU A 75 9.69 -37.04 7.10
CA GLU A 75 9.07 -36.01 7.96
C GLU A 75 9.83 -34.68 7.90
N ILE A 76 9.15 -33.59 8.21
CA ILE A 76 9.78 -32.28 8.43
C ILE A 76 10.01 -32.07 9.91
N LYS A 77 11.25 -31.78 10.28
CA LYS A 77 11.65 -31.58 11.68
C LYS A 77 12.31 -30.22 11.87
N SER A 78 11.74 -29.43 12.77
CA SER A 78 12.42 -28.24 13.30
C SER A 78 13.49 -28.71 14.28
N ILE A 79 14.75 -28.41 13.97
CA ILE A 79 15.88 -28.73 14.83
C ILE A 79 16.37 -27.49 15.57
N THR A 80 16.93 -27.71 16.77
CA THR A 80 17.59 -26.66 17.57
C THR A 80 19.11 -26.69 17.44
N ASN A 81 19.67 -27.78 16.93
CA ASN A 81 21.08 -27.92 16.62
C ASN A 81 21.25 -28.74 15.32
N LEU A 82 22.21 -28.39 14.47
CA LEU A 82 22.55 -29.13 13.24
C LEU A 82 23.12 -30.52 13.57
N ASN A 83 23.69 -30.69 14.76
CA ASN A 83 24.17 -31.98 15.26
C ASN A 83 23.02 -32.91 15.69
N GLU A 84 21.81 -32.39 15.84
CA GLU A 84 20.58 -33.15 16.14
C GLU A 84 19.83 -33.55 14.85
N SER A 85 20.47 -33.45 13.69
CA SER A 85 19.85 -33.82 12.41
C SER A 85 19.43 -35.28 12.43
N HIS A 86 18.17 -35.53 12.05
CA HIS A 86 17.63 -36.86 11.94
C HIS A 86 17.88 -37.41 10.54
N ASN A 87 18.34 -38.66 10.48
CA ASN A 87 18.39 -39.41 9.23
C ASN A 87 16.96 -39.61 8.69
N ASN A 88 16.81 -39.52 7.36
CA ASN A 88 15.54 -39.71 6.64
C ASN A 88 14.46 -38.69 7.03
N ALA A 89 14.88 -37.48 7.41
CA ALA A 89 14.00 -36.33 7.64
C ALA A 89 14.54 -35.08 6.94
N ILE A 90 13.64 -34.13 6.68
CA ILE A 90 13.99 -32.78 6.27
C ILE A 90 14.22 -31.95 7.55
N ASN A 91 15.48 -31.73 7.89
CA ASN A 91 15.87 -30.99 9.09
C ASN A 91 15.96 -29.50 8.76
N ILE A 92 15.20 -28.67 9.47
CA ILE A 92 15.16 -27.23 9.24
C ILE A 92 15.51 -26.49 10.53
N TYR A 93 16.59 -25.74 10.49
CA TYR A 93 16.99 -24.82 11.55
C TYR A 93 16.44 -23.42 11.26
N PHE A 94 15.61 -22.89 12.15
CA PHE A 94 14.98 -21.57 12.02
C PHE A 94 15.73 -20.55 12.89
N SER A 95 16.27 -19.49 12.29
CA SER A 95 16.95 -18.42 13.05
C SER A 95 16.69 -17.02 12.49
N THR A 96 16.89 -15.99 13.31
CA THR A 96 17.02 -14.62 12.78
C THR A 96 18.43 -14.39 12.24
N ILE A 97 18.65 -13.37 11.42
CA ILE A 97 19.99 -12.98 10.98
C ILE A 97 20.91 -12.75 12.18
N GLN A 98 20.43 -12.06 13.21
CA GLN A 98 21.18 -11.76 14.43
C GLN A 98 21.43 -13.04 15.26
N GLY A 99 20.45 -13.94 15.31
CA GLY A 99 20.59 -15.24 15.97
C GLY A 99 21.65 -16.11 15.28
N LEU A 100 21.63 -16.16 13.95
CA LEU A 100 22.60 -16.89 13.13
C LEU A 100 24.00 -16.29 13.27
N PHE A 101 24.12 -14.96 13.28
CA PHE A 101 25.40 -14.29 13.52
C PHE A 101 25.94 -14.62 14.92
N SER A 102 25.10 -14.56 15.96
CA SER A 102 25.50 -14.92 17.31
C SER A 102 25.88 -16.39 17.44
N LEU A 103 25.26 -17.28 16.67
CA LEU A 103 25.58 -18.71 16.64
C LEU A 103 27.02 -18.93 16.16
N PHE A 104 27.40 -18.29 15.05
CA PHE A 104 28.71 -18.49 14.43
C PHE A 104 29.86 -17.69 15.05
N THR A 105 29.57 -16.64 15.84
CA THR A 105 30.60 -15.76 16.40
C THR A 105 30.83 -15.92 17.90
N LYS A 106 29.84 -16.40 18.66
CA LYS A 106 29.97 -16.55 20.12
C LYS A 106 30.12 -18.03 20.47
N ALA A 107 31.26 -18.38 21.05
CA ALA A 107 31.46 -19.69 21.65
C ALA A 107 30.47 -19.91 22.80
N LYS A 108 29.68 -20.99 22.72
CA LYS A 108 28.87 -21.54 23.81
C LYS A 108 29.09 -23.04 23.86
N GLU A 109 28.84 -23.67 25.01
CA GLU A 109 28.80 -25.14 25.08
C GLU A 109 27.77 -25.68 24.07
N ASN A 110 28.18 -26.65 23.24
CA ASN A 110 27.40 -27.27 22.16
C ASN A 110 26.98 -26.35 21.00
N ALA A 111 27.59 -25.16 20.84
CA ALA A 111 27.36 -24.32 19.66
C ALA A 111 28.08 -24.87 18.43
N ILE A 112 27.39 -24.84 17.29
CA ILE A 112 27.94 -25.18 15.98
C ILE A 112 29.11 -24.25 15.66
N THR A 113 30.27 -24.83 15.39
CA THR A 113 31.41 -24.09 14.83
C THR A 113 31.31 -24.06 13.32
N ILE A 114 32.01 -23.10 12.69
CA ILE A 114 32.12 -23.05 11.23
C ILE A 114 32.78 -24.34 10.69
N GLU A 115 33.67 -24.97 11.46
CA GLU A 115 34.35 -26.21 11.08
C GLU A 115 33.38 -27.41 11.01
N ASP A 116 32.38 -27.46 11.88
CA ASP A 116 31.35 -28.52 11.87
C ASP A 116 30.48 -28.51 10.60
N LEU A 117 30.42 -27.37 9.90
CA LEU A 117 29.67 -27.23 8.65
C LEU A 117 30.37 -27.88 7.44
N LYS A 118 31.66 -28.22 7.56
CA LYS A 118 32.48 -28.69 6.44
C LYS A 118 32.01 -30.04 5.89
N ASP A 119 31.58 -30.93 6.78
CA ASP A 119 31.20 -32.31 6.42
C ASP A 119 29.70 -32.46 6.11
N GLN A 120 28.93 -31.37 6.16
CA GLN A 120 27.49 -31.37 5.91
C GLN A 120 27.15 -30.64 4.61
N LYS A 121 26.21 -31.19 3.83
CA LYS A 121 25.59 -30.48 2.70
C LYS A 121 24.44 -29.61 3.21
N LEU A 122 24.58 -28.30 3.10
CA LEU A 122 23.64 -27.34 3.68
C LEU A 122 22.98 -26.48 2.61
N VAL A 123 21.68 -26.24 2.78
CA VAL A 123 20.93 -25.27 1.99
C VAL A 123 20.50 -24.11 2.87
N PHE A 124 21.01 -22.93 2.56
CA PHE A 124 20.66 -21.66 3.20
C PHE A 124 19.46 -21.04 2.49
N LEU A 125 18.38 -20.81 3.22
CA LEU A 125 17.14 -20.19 2.74
C LEU A 125 17.00 -18.81 3.37
N ALA A 126 17.16 -17.75 2.59
CA ALA A 126 17.06 -16.37 3.07
C ALA A 126 15.76 -15.71 2.58
N ASP A 127 14.87 -15.29 3.48
CA ASP A 127 13.70 -14.46 3.12
C ASP A 127 13.94 -12.98 3.46
N GLU A 128 13.25 -12.12 2.71
CA GLU A 128 13.39 -10.65 2.74
C GLU A 128 14.85 -10.21 2.58
N ALA A 129 15.53 -10.82 1.61
CA ALA A 129 16.96 -10.61 1.36
C ALA A 129 17.35 -9.16 1.01
N HIS A 130 16.40 -8.26 0.76
CA HIS A 130 16.69 -6.83 0.62
C HIS A 130 17.24 -6.21 1.91
N HIS A 131 16.78 -6.64 3.09
CA HIS A 131 17.33 -6.17 4.37
C HIS A 131 18.82 -6.49 4.52
N LEU A 132 19.28 -7.55 3.86
CA LEU A 132 20.68 -7.94 3.82
C LEU A 132 21.55 -6.86 3.19
N ASN A 133 21.01 -6.10 2.21
CA ASN A 133 21.78 -5.20 1.36
C ASN A 133 21.48 -3.70 1.60
N THR A 134 20.40 -3.33 2.32
CA THR A 134 19.87 -1.94 2.34
C THR A 134 20.52 -0.91 3.28
N GLU A 135 21.37 -1.30 4.24
CA GLU A 135 21.84 -0.38 5.28
C GLU A 135 23.22 0.27 5.04
N THR A 136 23.69 0.29 3.79
CA THR A 136 24.84 1.10 3.33
C THR A 136 24.56 2.61 3.32
N LYS A 137 23.32 3.07 3.59
CA LYS A 137 22.86 4.46 3.39
C LYS A 137 22.97 5.42 4.60
N LYS A 138 23.34 4.98 5.80
CA LYS A 138 23.53 5.90 6.95
C LYS A 138 25.01 5.98 7.34
N LYS A 139 25.50 7.20 7.61
CA LYS A 139 26.65 7.40 8.52
C LYS A 139 26.23 6.84 9.88
N LEU A 140 26.53 5.58 10.12
CA LEU A 140 26.36 4.92 11.41
C LEU A 140 27.68 5.07 12.18
N ASN A 141 27.61 5.01 13.51
CA ASN A 141 28.78 5.00 14.37
C ASN A 141 29.63 3.75 14.06
N ASP A 142 30.95 3.82 14.23
CA ASP A 142 31.91 2.79 13.80
C ASP A 142 31.62 1.37 14.35
N SER A 143 30.89 1.25 15.47
CA SER A 143 30.42 -0.02 16.03
C SER A 143 29.30 -0.68 15.21
N GLU A 144 28.27 0.06 14.78
CA GLU A 144 27.16 -0.49 13.98
C GLU A 144 27.56 -0.72 12.51
N PHE A 145 28.58 0.00 12.03
CA PHE A 145 29.15 -0.16 10.69
C PHE A 145 30.00 -1.44 10.59
N SER A 146 30.70 -1.82 11.67
CA SER A 146 31.50 -3.06 11.71
C SER A 146 30.65 -4.33 11.86
N GLU A 147 29.53 -4.30 12.59
CA GLU A 147 28.63 -5.45 12.77
C GLU A 147 27.90 -5.88 11.46
N LYS A 148 27.61 -4.94 10.55
CA LYS A 148 26.80 -5.21 9.34
C LYS A 148 27.58 -5.82 8.17
N ARG A 149 28.85 -5.45 7.99
CA ARG A 149 29.77 -6.20 7.10
C ARG A 149 30.03 -7.62 7.62
N ASN A 150 29.82 -7.84 8.91
CA ASN A 150 30.22 -9.05 9.60
C ASN A 150 29.28 -10.23 9.31
N TRP A 151 27.97 -10.03 9.20
CA TRP A 151 27.06 -11.18 9.00
C TRP A 151 27.00 -11.69 7.55
N GLU A 152 27.03 -10.84 6.51
CA GLU A 152 27.15 -11.30 5.10
C GLU A 152 28.44 -12.10 4.94
N SER A 153 29.51 -11.61 5.57
CA SER A 153 30.80 -12.31 5.61
C SER A 153 30.67 -13.65 6.34
N VAL A 154 29.94 -13.73 7.44
CA VAL A 154 29.71 -14.99 8.18
C VAL A 154 28.88 -15.99 7.39
N VAL A 155 27.78 -15.57 6.73
CA VAL A 155 26.98 -16.48 5.88
C VAL A 155 27.79 -16.95 4.68
N LYS A 156 28.57 -16.05 4.08
CA LYS A 156 29.49 -16.42 2.99
C LYS A 156 30.57 -17.38 3.45
N LEU A 157 31.17 -17.15 4.63
CA LEU A 157 32.15 -18.05 5.24
C LEU A 157 31.55 -19.43 5.50
N ALA A 158 30.33 -19.49 6.03
CA ALA A 158 29.59 -20.73 6.26
C ALA A 158 29.25 -21.45 4.94
N LEU A 159 28.81 -20.70 3.92
CA LEU A 159 28.54 -21.22 2.58
C LEU A 159 29.81 -21.83 1.97
N GLU A 160 30.95 -21.14 2.07
CA GLU A 160 32.23 -21.55 1.48
C GLU A 160 32.89 -22.77 2.18
N GLN A 161 32.37 -23.23 3.33
CA GLN A 161 32.92 -24.42 4.01
C GLN A 161 32.74 -25.72 3.23
N ASN A 162 31.67 -25.82 2.44
CA ASN A 162 31.42 -26.98 1.59
C ASN A 162 30.99 -26.51 0.20
N LYS A 163 31.65 -27.04 -0.84
CA LYS A 163 31.42 -26.67 -2.24
C LYS A 163 30.01 -27.01 -2.72
N ASP A 164 29.38 -27.98 -2.07
CA ASP A 164 28.01 -28.39 -2.39
C ASP A 164 26.97 -27.52 -1.68
N ASN A 165 27.34 -26.59 -0.80
CA ASN A 165 26.35 -25.75 -0.12
C ASN A 165 25.63 -24.82 -1.10
N LEU A 166 24.34 -24.59 -0.85
CA LEU A 166 23.48 -23.74 -1.67
C LEU A 166 22.95 -22.55 -0.88
N LEU A 167 22.87 -21.38 -1.50
CA LEU A 167 22.19 -20.21 -0.96
C LEU A 167 21.04 -19.79 -1.88
N LEU A 168 19.83 -19.93 -1.38
CA LEU A 168 18.59 -19.55 -2.07
C LEU A 168 17.99 -18.32 -1.38
N GLU A 169 18.15 -17.17 -2.02
CA GLU A 169 17.64 -15.90 -1.51
C GLU A 169 16.32 -15.53 -2.17
N PHE A 170 15.40 -14.98 -1.37
CA PHE A 170 14.09 -14.51 -1.79
C PHE A 170 13.90 -13.06 -1.37
N SER A 171 13.49 -12.21 -2.30
CA SER A 171 13.17 -10.81 -1.99
C SER A 171 12.12 -10.26 -2.94
N ALA A 172 11.28 -9.35 -2.41
CA ALA A 172 10.32 -8.60 -3.23
C ALA A 172 10.91 -7.35 -3.87
N THR A 173 12.03 -6.87 -3.35
CA THR A 173 12.71 -5.68 -3.87
C THR A 173 14.21 -5.92 -3.94
N ILE A 174 14.86 -5.35 -4.93
CA ILE A 174 16.31 -5.27 -4.99
C ILE A 174 16.68 -3.79 -4.84
N PRO A 175 17.55 -3.43 -3.88
CA PRO A 175 17.97 -2.04 -3.71
C PRO A 175 18.48 -1.44 -5.02
N GLU A 176 18.15 -0.17 -5.27
CA GLU A 176 18.57 0.51 -6.50
C GLU A 176 20.09 0.79 -6.60
N GLU A 177 20.85 0.41 -5.59
CA GLU A 177 22.29 0.64 -5.53
C GLU A 177 23.02 -0.13 -6.64
N LYS A 178 23.91 0.56 -7.36
CA LYS A 178 24.61 0.00 -8.52
C LYS A 178 25.40 -1.26 -8.17
N SER A 179 26.09 -1.25 -7.03
CA SER A 179 26.84 -2.40 -6.49
C SER A 179 25.97 -3.64 -6.25
N VAL A 180 24.76 -3.44 -5.73
CA VAL A 180 23.79 -4.49 -5.42
C VAL A 180 23.15 -5.02 -6.71
N LYS A 181 22.82 -4.15 -7.65
CA LYS A 181 22.32 -4.55 -8.97
C LYS A 181 23.35 -5.38 -9.73
N GLU A 182 24.61 -4.94 -9.78
CA GLU A 182 25.71 -5.67 -10.43
C GLU A 182 25.97 -7.04 -9.77
N LYS A 183 25.89 -7.13 -8.43
CA LYS A 183 26.00 -8.41 -7.70
C LYS A 183 24.93 -9.41 -8.14
N TYR A 184 23.67 -8.98 -8.22
CA TYR A 184 22.55 -9.88 -8.51
C TYR A 184 22.28 -10.10 -10.00
N GLU A 185 22.82 -9.28 -10.90
CA GLU A 185 22.56 -9.36 -12.35
C GLU A 185 22.75 -10.79 -12.91
N ASN A 186 23.82 -11.46 -12.49
CA ASN A 186 24.14 -12.83 -12.92
C ASN A 186 23.72 -13.92 -11.91
N LEU A 187 23.05 -13.56 -10.81
CA LEU A 187 22.62 -14.49 -9.74
C LEU A 187 21.10 -14.62 -9.62
N LYS A 188 20.34 -13.89 -10.45
CA LYS A 188 18.88 -14.02 -10.55
C LYS A 188 18.53 -15.32 -11.25
N ALA A 189 17.84 -16.20 -10.53
CA ALA A 189 17.31 -17.44 -11.07
C ALA A 189 15.92 -17.22 -11.67
N PHE A 190 15.10 -16.37 -11.04
CA PHE A 190 13.73 -16.11 -11.45
C PHE A 190 13.28 -14.72 -11.01
N THR A 191 12.45 -14.08 -11.82
CA THR A 191 11.81 -12.79 -11.52
C THR A 191 10.31 -12.92 -11.77
N TYR A 192 9.51 -12.56 -10.76
CA TYR A 192 8.06 -12.45 -10.84
C TYR A 192 7.62 -11.20 -10.09
N THR A 193 7.50 -10.12 -10.85
CA THR A 193 7.27 -8.78 -10.34
C THR A 193 5.83 -8.58 -9.90
N LEU A 194 5.58 -7.53 -9.11
CA LEU A 194 4.23 -7.19 -8.66
C LEU A 194 3.34 -6.73 -9.84
N LYS A 195 3.96 -6.28 -10.93
CA LYS A 195 3.28 -5.96 -12.19
C LYS A 195 2.71 -7.23 -12.83
N GLU A 196 3.55 -8.24 -13.04
CA GLU A 196 3.13 -9.54 -13.60
C GLU A 196 2.08 -10.18 -12.71
N PHE A 197 2.29 -10.16 -11.38
CA PHE A 197 1.32 -10.66 -10.40
C PHE A 197 -0.07 -10.00 -10.50
N SER A 198 -0.11 -8.71 -10.85
CA SER A 198 -1.35 -7.96 -11.06
C SER A 198 -2.00 -8.22 -12.43
N GLU A 199 -1.19 -8.26 -13.49
CA GLU A 199 -1.60 -8.56 -14.86
C GLU A 199 -2.19 -9.97 -14.97
N ASP A 200 -1.58 -10.93 -14.28
CA ASP A 200 -2.04 -12.33 -14.17
C ASP A 200 -3.23 -12.50 -13.20
N LYS A 201 -3.75 -11.39 -12.66
CA LYS A 201 -4.98 -11.34 -11.84
C LYS A 201 -4.90 -12.05 -10.49
N PHE A 202 -3.72 -12.34 -9.95
CA PHE A 202 -3.55 -12.98 -8.65
C PHE A 202 -3.54 -11.99 -7.46
N CYS A 203 -3.67 -10.69 -7.73
CA CYS A 203 -3.88 -9.65 -6.71
C CYS A 203 -5.24 -8.96 -6.86
N LYS A 204 -5.78 -8.42 -5.76
CA LYS A 204 -6.92 -7.51 -5.73
C LYS A 204 -6.59 -6.23 -6.50
N ASN A 205 -7.62 -5.59 -7.05
CA ASN A 205 -7.52 -4.24 -7.57
C ASN A 205 -7.36 -3.26 -6.41
N ILE A 206 -6.36 -2.38 -6.45
CA ILE A 206 -6.10 -1.44 -5.35
C ILE A 206 -6.73 -0.09 -5.67
N TYR A 207 -7.48 0.45 -4.72
CA TYR A 207 -8.12 1.76 -4.83
C TYR A 207 -7.74 2.65 -3.66
N SER A 208 -7.46 3.91 -3.95
CA SER A 208 -7.27 4.94 -2.93
C SER A 208 -8.56 5.73 -2.75
N LEU A 209 -9.16 5.62 -1.56
CA LEU A 209 -10.31 6.40 -1.12
C LEU A 209 -9.80 7.58 -0.27
N SER A 210 -9.83 8.76 -0.88
CA SER A 210 -9.31 10.00 -0.31
C SER A 210 -10.42 10.87 0.25
N TYR A 211 -10.41 11.10 1.56
CA TYR A 211 -11.44 11.83 2.31
C TYR A 211 -11.07 13.31 2.43
N GLU A 212 -11.96 14.21 2.00
CA GLU A 212 -11.79 15.65 2.20
C GLU A 212 -12.03 16.08 3.67
N ASN A 213 -12.90 15.37 4.40
CA ASN A 213 -13.05 15.55 5.85
C ASN A 213 -11.84 14.96 6.59
N LYS A 214 -11.29 15.71 7.55
CA LYS A 214 -10.15 15.30 8.36
C LYS A 214 -10.53 14.52 9.62
N GLU A 215 -11.82 14.46 9.94
CA GLU A 215 -12.34 13.67 11.06
C GLU A 215 -12.09 12.17 10.84
N LEU A 216 -11.79 11.46 11.93
CA LEU A 216 -11.49 10.02 11.87
C LEU A 216 -12.78 9.23 11.66
N GLU A 217 -13.88 9.70 12.23
CA GLU A 217 -15.22 9.12 12.19
C GLU A 217 -15.71 8.91 10.77
N THR A 218 -15.40 9.86 9.85
CA THR A 218 -15.78 9.69 8.43
C THR A 218 -15.01 8.54 7.77
N ARG A 219 -13.74 8.33 8.12
CA ARG A 219 -12.93 7.20 7.63
C ARG A 219 -13.36 5.89 8.28
N PHE A 220 -13.66 5.89 9.58
CA PHE A 220 -14.23 4.74 10.29
C PHE A 220 -15.52 4.28 9.61
N LEU A 221 -16.45 5.20 9.38
CA LEU A 221 -17.73 4.91 8.73
C LEU A 221 -17.53 4.38 7.32
N GLY A 222 -16.67 5.03 6.52
CA GLY A 222 -16.40 4.59 5.16
C GLY A 222 -15.83 3.18 5.07
N ALA A 223 -14.90 2.81 5.96
CA ALA A 223 -14.36 1.46 6.01
C ALA A 223 -15.39 0.42 6.47
N CYS A 224 -16.22 0.76 7.47
CA CYS A 224 -17.27 -0.13 7.96
C CYS A 224 -18.36 -0.37 6.89
N VAL A 225 -18.78 0.69 6.19
CA VAL A 225 -19.73 0.61 5.07
C VAL A 225 -19.14 -0.22 3.93
N SER A 226 -17.87 -0.01 3.60
CA SER A 226 -17.15 -0.74 2.56
C SER A 226 -17.10 -2.25 2.87
N SER A 227 -16.62 -2.62 4.06
CA SER A 227 -16.56 -4.01 4.51
C SER A 227 -17.95 -4.66 4.55
N LEU A 228 -18.96 -3.98 5.13
CA LEU A 228 -20.33 -4.52 5.19
C LEU A 228 -20.95 -4.70 3.80
N TYR A 229 -20.73 -3.75 2.89
CA TYR A 229 -21.21 -3.86 1.51
C TYR A 229 -20.65 -5.10 0.83
N LYS A 230 -19.33 -5.34 0.92
CA LYS A 230 -18.68 -6.52 0.35
C LYS A 230 -19.24 -7.82 0.95
N GLU A 231 -19.40 -7.89 2.28
CA GLU A 231 -19.95 -9.08 2.96
C GLU A 231 -21.38 -9.39 2.50
N LEU A 232 -22.28 -8.39 2.49
CA LEU A 232 -23.68 -8.60 2.10
C LEU A 232 -23.83 -8.88 0.60
N LEU A 233 -22.99 -8.26 -0.23
CA LEU A 233 -22.96 -8.54 -1.67
C LEU A 233 -22.53 -9.98 -1.95
N ALA A 234 -21.50 -10.46 -1.26
CA ALA A 234 -21.05 -11.85 -1.36
C ALA A 234 -22.15 -12.84 -0.94
N GLN A 235 -22.81 -12.57 0.21
CA GLN A 235 -23.94 -13.37 0.69
C GLN A 235 -25.10 -13.40 -0.30
N HIS A 236 -25.44 -12.27 -0.91
CA HIS A 236 -26.50 -12.20 -1.91
C HIS A 236 -26.23 -13.10 -3.13
N HIS A 237 -24.95 -13.33 -3.44
CA HIS A 237 -24.50 -14.18 -4.54
C HIS A 237 -24.10 -15.60 -4.10
N ASN A 238 -24.52 -16.02 -2.89
CA ASN A 238 -24.22 -17.34 -2.30
C ASN A 238 -22.72 -17.65 -2.20
N ILE A 239 -21.89 -16.62 -2.04
CA ILE A 239 -20.47 -16.77 -1.75
C ILE A 239 -20.33 -16.93 -0.23
N GLU A 240 -20.10 -18.16 0.20
CA GLU A 240 -19.96 -18.49 1.61
C GLU A 240 -18.64 -18.01 2.20
N ASN A 241 -18.63 -17.71 3.50
CA ASN A 241 -17.42 -17.40 4.29
C ASN A 241 -16.61 -16.19 3.79
N PHE A 242 -17.22 -15.27 3.05
CA PHE A 242 -16.60 -14.02 2.66
C PHE A 242 -16.59 -13.03 3.83
N LYS A 243 -15.46 -12.91 4.53
CA LYS A 243 -15.30 -12.09 5.73
C LYS A 243 -14.28 -10.96 5.49
N PRO A 244 -14.72 -9.77 5.06
CA PRO A 244 -13.81 -8.68 4.75
C PRO A 244 -13.32 -7.97 6.02
N CYS A 245 -12.02 -8.06 6.28
CA CYS A 245 -11.35 -7.45 7.43
C CYS A 245 -10.84 -6.02 7.14
N ILE A 246 -10.80 -5.20 8.19
CA ILE A 246 -10.35 -3.81 8.18
C ILE A 246 -9.09 -3.69 9.05
N LEU A 247 -8.05 -3.04 8.52
CA LEU A 247 -6.86 -2.64 9.26
C LEU A 247 -6.85 -1.13 9.52
N PHE A 248 -6.90 -0.74 10.79
CA PHE A 248 -6.67 0.62 11.25
C PHE A 248 -5.19 0.83 11.60
N LYS A 249 -4.50 1.61 10.78
CA LYS A 249 -3.06 1.90 10.92
C LYS A 249 -2.82 3.21 11.67
N SER A 250 -2.13 3.11 12.81
CA SER A 250 -1.67 4.24 13.64
C SER A 250 -0.15 4.40 13.59
N GLU A 251 0.38 5.52 14.11
CA GLU A 251 1.84 5.76 14.19
C GLU A 251 2.45 5.32 15.51
N ARG A 252 1.70 5.47 16.61
CA ARG A 252 2.18 5.18 17.95
C ARG A 252 1.27 4.18 18.64
N ILE A 253 1.85 3.42 19.56
CA ILE A 253 1.13 2.39 20.31
C ILE A 253 0.00 3.01 21.15
N GLU A 254 0.27 4.14 21.79
CA GLU A 254 -0.71 4.90 22.58
C GLU A 254 -1.86 5.39 21.69
N GLU A 255 -1.54 6.04 20.57
CA GLU A 255 -2.55 6.48 19.59
C GLU A 255 -3.39 5.32 19.06
N SER A 256 -2.80 4.14 18.85
CA SER A 256 -3.54 2.96 18.40
C SER A 256 -4.57 2.50 19.43
N LYS A 257 -4.28 2.61 20.73
CA LYS A 257 -5.22 2.29 21.82
C LYS A 257 -6.32 3.34 21.92
N ASP A 258 -5.96 4.62 21.79
CA ASP A 258 -6.93 5.71 21.83
C ASP A 258 -7.85 5.71 20.61
N ASN A 259 -7.32 5.39 19.42
CA ASN A 259 -8.11 5.23 18.20
C ASN A 259 -9.10 4.07 18.32
N GLN A 260 -8.75 2.98 19.00
CA GLN A 260 -9.67 1.88 19.28
C GLN A 260 -10.82 2.32 20.20
N LYS A 261 -10.50 3.03 21.30
CA LYS A 261 -11.53 3.59 22.19
C LYS A 261 -12.45 4.57 21.44
N ARG A 262 -11.87 5.44 20.62
CA ARG A 262 -12.59 6.41 19.80
C ARG A 262 -13.49 5.72 18.77
N PHE A 263 -13.04 4.62 18.17
CA PHE A 263 -13.83 3.81 17.26
C PHE A 263 -15.03 3.16 17.97
N ASN A 264 -14.85 2.60 19.17
CA ASN A 264 -15.94 2.03 19.96
C ASN A 264 -16.98 3.10 20.33
N ALA A 265 -16.54 4.26 20.82
CA ALA A 265 -17.43 5.38 21.11
C ALA A 265 -18.16 5.88 19.86
N PHE A 266 -17.49 5.91 18.70
CA PHE A 266 -18.12 6.24 17.42
C PHE A 266 -19.21 5.22 17.04
N LEU A 267 -18.95 3.91 17.19
CA LEU A 267 -19.93 2.88 16.88
C LEU A 267 -21.16 2.95 17.79
N GLU A 268 -20.96 3.14 19.09
CA GLU A 268 -22.05 3.26 20.07
C GLU A 268 -22.97 4.45 19.76
N ASN A 269 -22.41 5.56 19.30
CA ASN A 269 -23.15 6.78 19.00
C ASN A 269 -23.59 6.91 17.54
N LEU A 270 -23.34 5.90 16.69
CA LEU A 270 -23.67 5.94 15.27
C LEU A 270 -25.19 6.07 15.07
N SER A 271 -25.63 7.11 14.37
CA SER A 271 -27.04 7.35 14.08
C SER A 271 -27.40 7.11 12.61
N PRO A 272 -28.70 6.88 12.28
CA PRO A 272 -29.15 6.82 10.89
C PRO A 272 -28.83 8.10 10.10
N LEU A 273 -28.86 9.26 10.77
CA LEU A 273 -28.56 10.55 10.16
C LEU A 273 -27.09 10.64 9.71
N ASP A 274 -26.16 10.04 10.46
CA ASP A 274 -24.74 10.01 10.09
C ASP A 274 -24.51 9.23 8.79
N LEU A 275 -25.22 8.11 8.62
CA LEU A 275 -25.19 7.30 7.39
C LEU A 275 -25.79 8.06 6.21
N GLU A 276 -26.96 8.68 6.39
CA GLU A 276 -27.58 9.50 5.35
C GLU A 276 -26.66 10.63 4.89
N ASN A 277 -26.06 11.33 5.85
CA ASN A 277 -25.08 12.38 5.58
C ASN A 277 -23.86 11.81 4.86
N PHE A 278 -23.32 10.68 5.31
CA PHE A 278 -22.19 10.03 4.68
C PHE A 278 -22.45 9.73 3.22
N PHE A 279 -23.57 9.07 2.88
CA PHE A 279 -23.87 8.76 1.48
C PHE A 279 -24.20 10.00 0.64
N LYS A 280 -24.84 11.01 1.23
CA LYS A 280 -25.15 12.27 0.55
C LYS A 280 -23.90 13.06 0.19
N TYR A 281 -22.90 13.07 1.08
CA TYR A 281 -21.71 13.90 0.93
C TYR A 281 -20.49 13.17 0.36
N SER A 282 -20.43 11.82 0.44
CA SER A 282 -19.29 11.06 -0.08
C SER A 282 -19.09 11.23 -1.58
N ARG A 283 -20.17 11.39 -2.37
CA ARG A 283 -20.13 11.64 -3.83
C ARG A 283 -19.24 10.67 -4.62
N ASN A 284 -19.06 9.47 -4.09
CA ASN A 284 -18.21 8.43 -4.65
C ASN A 284 -19.07 7.32 -5.28
N ALA A 285 -18.65 6.80 -6.44
CA ALA A 285 -19.39 5.78 -7.17
C ALA A 285 -19.55 4.49 -6.35
N PHE A 286 -18.46 3.99 -5.75
CA PHE A 286 -18.50 2.79 -4.92
C PHE A 286 -19.46 2.91 -3.72
N PHE A 287 -19.43 4.03 -2.99
CA PHE A 287 -20.39 4.26 -1.89
C PHE A 287 -21.82 4.50 -2.37
N LYS A 288 -22.01 5.01 -3.57
CA LYS A 288 -23.34 5.12 -4.20
C LYS A 288 -23.89 3.74 -4.55
N ASP A 289 -23.06 2.85 -5.09
CA ASP A 289 -23.44 1.47 -5.39
C ASP A 289 -23.78 0.70 -4.12
N ALA A 290 -22.98 0.90 -3.05
CA ALA A 290 -23.29 0.36 -1.73
C ALA A 290 -24.66 0.83 -1.22
N LYS A 291 -24.97 2.13 -1.31
CA LYS A 291 -26.28 2.67 -0.93
C LYS A 291 -27.41 2.06 -1.77
N ASN A 292 -27.25 2.02 -3.09
CA ASN A 292 -28.26 1.46 -3.99
C ASN A 292 -28.54 -0.01 -3.66
N PHE A 293 -27.50 -0.78 -3.33
CA PHE A 293 -27.63 -2.16 -2.88
C PHE A 293 -28.39 -2.27 -1.56
N PHE A 294 -28.03 -1.47 -0.55
CA PHE A 294 -28.72 -1.50 0.75
C PHE A 294 -30.20 -1.11 0.65
N ASP A 295 -30.51 -0.07 -0.13
CA ASP A 295 -31.88 0.38 -0.37
C ASP A 295 -32.68 -0.69 -1.13
N GLY A 296 -32.11 -1.24 -2.21
CA GLY A 296 -32.77 -2.27 -3.03
C GLY A 296 -33.01 -3.59 -2.30
N LYS A 297 -32.27 -3.87 -1.21
CA LYS A 297 -32.43 -5.05 -0.37
C LYS A 297 -33.13 -4.78 0.97
N ASN A 298 -33.61 -3.56 1.18
CA ASN A 298 -34.29 -3.13 2.41
C ASN A 298 -33.44 -3.32 3.68
N HIS A 299 -32.11 -3.16 3.57
CA HIS A 299 -31.20 -3.18 4.72
C HIS A 299 -31.12 -1.82 5.43
N THR A 300 -31.49 -0.74 4.74
CA THR A 300 -31.40 0.65 5.22
C THR A 300 -31.98 0.88 6.61
N PRO A 301 -33.18 0.35 6.98
CA PRO A 301 -33.75 0.55 8.30
C PRO A 301 -32.90 -0.02 9.45
N ASN A 302 -32.13 -1.09 9.19
CA ASN A 302 -31.35 -1.81 10.19
C ASN A 302 -29.83 -1.61 10.02
N LEU A 303 -29.41 -0.73 9.11
CA LEU A 303 -28.01 -0.61 8.71
C LEU A 303 -27.10 -0.22 9.89
N VAL A 304 -27.56 0.68 10.76
CA VAL A 304 -26.82 1.08 11.98
C VAL A 304 -26.60 -0.13 12.90
N ALA A 305 -27.68 -0.87 13.22
CA ALA A 305 -27.60 -2.03 14.10
C ALA A 305 -26.70 -3.14 13.52
N LEU A 306 -26.73 -3.32 12.19
CA LEU A 306 -25.83 -4.24 11.49
C LEU A 306 -24.37 -3.81 11.66
N LEU A 307 -24.03 -2.54 11.42
CA LEU A 307 -22.67 -2.02 11.59
C LEU A 307 -22.20 -2.18 13.05
N GLN A 308 -23.03 -1.79 14.02
CA GLN A 308 -22.72 -1.91 15.44
C GLN A 308 -22.43 -3.36 15.85
N ASN A 309 -23.29 -4.31 15.47
CA ASN A 309 -23.11 -5.72 15.81
C ASN A 309 -21.91 -6.34 15.09
N LYS A 310 -21.70 -5.99 13.81
CA LYS A 310 -20.62 -6.56 13.00
C LYS A 310 -19.25 -6.08 13.46
N PHE A 311 -19.09 -4.85 13.95
CA PHE A 311 -17.79 -4.26 14.30
C PHE A 311 -17.55 -4.07 15.80
N LYS A 312 -18.38 -4.68 16.66
CA LYS A 312 -18.27 -4.66 18.13
C LYS A 312 -16.88 -5.03 18.66
N GLU A 313 -16.57 -4.63 19.89
CA GLU A 313 -15.25 -4.82 20.49
C GLU A 313 -14.75 -6.28 20.49
N SER A 314 -15.63 -7.26 20.71
CA SER A 314 -15.25 -8.68 20.74
C SER A 314 -14.69 -9.20 19.40
N VAL A 315 -14.95 -8.55 18.27
CA VAL A 315 -14.41 -8.92 16.96
C VAL A 315 -13.14 -8.14 16.58
N GLN A 316 -12.61 -7.35 17.50
CA GLN A 316 -11.43 -6.51 17.29
C GLN A 316 -10.16 -7.20 17.84
N ILE A 317 -9.00 -6.84 17.29
CA ILE A 317 -7.66 -7.18 17.80
C ILE A 317 -6.82 -5.91 17.82
N ASN A 318 -6.06 -5.70 18.90
CA ASN A 318 -5.02 -4.67 18.95
C ASN A 318 -3.65 -5.32 19.13
N THR A 319 -2.81 -5.24 18.10
CA THR A 319 -1.53 -5.97 18.04
C THR A 319 -0.46 -5.38 18.96
N ASN A 320 -0.73 -4.22 19.54
CA ASN A 320 0.21 -3.50 20.40
C ASN A 320 0.09 -3.88 21.89
N ASN A 321 -0.79 -4.82 22.25
CA ASN A 321 -0.85 -5.37 23.60
C ASN A 321 0.17 -6.52 23.75
N GLU A 322 1.28 -6.27 24.43
CA GLU A 322 2.36 -7.27 24.61
C GLU A 322 1.90 -8.49 25.41
N LYS A 323 0.98 -8.31 26.37
CA LYS A 323 0.48 -9.41 27.22
C LYS A 323 -0.32 -10.47 26.46
N GLU A 324 -0.82 -10.14 25.27
CA GLU A 324 -1.66 -11.03 24.46
C GLU A 324 -1.04 -11.28 23.08
N LEU A 325 0.26 -10.99 22.91
CA LEU A 325 0.89 -10.95 21.60
C LEU A 325 0.84 -12.31 20.90
N GLU A 326 1.19 -13.40 21.58
CA GLU A 326 1.18 -14.75 21.02
C GLU A 326 -0.23 -15.16 20.57
N LYS A 327 -1.22 -15.02 21.45
CA LYS A 327 -2.63 -15.31 21.14
C LYS A 327 -3.14 -14.46 19.98
N ASN A 328 -2.78 -13.17 19.96
CA ASN A 328 -3.16 -12.27 18.88
C ASN A 328 -2.49 -12.65 17.56
N MET A 329 -1.23 -13.10 17.57
CA MET A 329 -0.54 -13.57 16.36
C MET A 329 -1.19 -14.84 15.79
N LEU A 330 -1.59 -15.79 16.64
CA LEU A 330 -2.34 -16.97 16.20
C LEU A 330 -3.68 -16.59 15.55
N LEU A 331 -4.43 -15.67 16.18
CA LEU A 331 -5.68 -15.15 15.63
C LEU A 331 -5.48 -14.34 14.34
N LEU A 332 -4.36 -13.64 14.20
CA LEU A 332 -4.03 -12.89 12.98
C LEU A 332 -3.65 -13.82 11.82
N ASN A 333 -2.97 -14.93 12.12
CA ASN A 333 -2.60 -15.94 11.14
C ASN A 333 -3.78 -16.78 10.66
N SER A 334 -4.85 -16.89 11.44
CA SER A 334 -6.09 -17.64 11.12
C SER A 334 -7.25 -16.74 10.69
N LEU A 335 -6.99 -15.52 10.23
CA LEU A 335 -8.07 -14.57 9.88
C LEU A 335 -8.97 -15.07 8.74
N GLU A 336 -8.49 -15.98 7.90
CA GLU A 336 -9.28 -16.64 6.86
C GLU A 336 -10.24 -17.70 7.40
N ASP A 337 -9.95 -18.26 8.56
CA ASP A 337 -10.68 -19.41 9.09
C ASP A 337 -12.13 -19.01 9.47
N ARG A 338 -13.05 -19.96 9.28
CA ARG A 338 -14.49 -19.78 9.48
C ARG A 338 -14.81 -19.45 10.94
N ASP A 339 -14.12 -20.11 11.86
CA ASP A 339 -14.35 -19.99 13.30
C ASP A 339 -13.67 -18.77 13.91
N ASN A 340 -12.85 -18.05 13.14
CA ASN A 340 -12.20 -16.84 13.62
C ASN A 340 -13.17 -15.65 13.52
N PRO A 341 -13.65 -15.08 14.64
CA PRO A 341 -14.64 -14.00 14.60
C PRO A 341 -14.02 -12.64 14.28
N LYS A 342 -12.69 -12.53 14.25
CA LYS A 342 -11.97 -11.26 14.22
C LYS A 342 -12.02 -10.65 12.82
N ARG A 343 -12.29 -9.34 12.77
CA ARG A 343 -12.41 -8.59 11.51
C ARG A 343 -11.88 -7.16 11.54
N VAL A 344 -11.60 -6.61 12.72
CA VAL A 344 -11.03 -5.26 12.85
C VAL A 344 -9.71 -5.36 13.58
N ILE A 345 -8.68 -4.76 13.00
CA ILE A 345 -7.31 -4.86 13.48
C ILE A 345 -6.79 -3.46 13.70
N PHE A 346 -6.30 -3.18 14.90
CA PHE A 346 -5.58 -1.96 15.24
C PHE A 346 -4.10 -2.28 15.34
N SER A 347 -3.27 -1.60 14.54
CA SER A 347 -1.83 -1.83 14.52
C SER A 347 -1.03 -0.56 14.30
N VAL A 348 0.18 -0.55 14.84
CA VAL A 348 1.27 0.33 14.40
C VAL A 348 2.07 -0.44 13.34
N ASP A 349 3.37 -0.67 13.52
CA ASP A 349 4.25 -1.17 12.47
C ASP A 349 4.42 -2.70 12.49
N LYS A 350 3.88 -3.39 13.48
CA LYS A 350 4.04 -4.84 13.65
C LYS A 350 3.53 -5.67 12.46
N LEU A 351 2.63 -5.11 11.65
CA LEU A 351 2.04 -5.77 10.49
C LEU A 351 2.63 -5.28 9.16
N ASN A 352 3.63 -4.39 9.19
CA ASN A 352 4.35 -3.99 7.97
C ASN A 352 5.21 -5.14 7.44
N GLU A 353 5.61 -6.08 8.31
CA GLU A 353 6.44 -7.24 8.01
C GLU A 353 5.88 -8.51 8.66
N GLY A 354 5.99 -9.66 7.98
CA GLY A 354 5.58 -10.97 8.49
C GLY A 354 4.08 -11.24 8.56
N TRP A 355 3.21 -10.27 8.30
CA TRP A 355 1.78 -10.49 8.25
C TRP A 355 1.29 -10.73 6.80
N ASP A 356 0.62 -11.86 6.57
CA ASP A 356 0.03 -12.18 5.27
C ASP A 356 -1.37 -12.75 5.48
N VAL A 357 -2.36 -12.02 4.97
CA VAL A 357 -3.76 -12.44 5.04
C VAL A 357 -4.49 -12.16 3.74
N LEU A 358 -5.39 -13.06 3.37
CA LEU A 358 -6.22 -12.93 2.18
C LEU A 358 -7.49 -12.12 2.48
N ASN A 359 -7.97 -12.16 3.72
CA ASN A 359 -9.20 -11.47 4.16
C ASN A 359 -9.06 -9.96 4.40
N LEU A 360 -7.92 -9.34 4.10
CA LEU A 360 -7.80 -7.88 4.20
C LEU A 360 -8.39 -7.19 2.96
N PHE A 361 -9.39 -6.33 3.18
CA PHE A 361 -10.09 -5.59 2.12
C PHE A 361 -10.05 -4.08 2.30
N ASP A 362 -9.78 -3.60 3.51
CA ASP A 362 -9.77 -2.17 3.79
C ASP A 362 -8.56 -1.84 4.70
N ILE A 363 -7.70 -0.92 4.27
CA ILE A 363 -6.59 -0.37 5.05
C ILE A 363 -6.89 1.11 5.30
N VAL A 364 -6.99 1.50 6.57
CA VAL A 364 -7.37 2.84 6.97
C VAL A 364 -6.21 3.52 7.67
N ARG A 365 -5.66 4.53 7.01
CA ARG A 365 -4.64 5.41 7.59
C ARG A 365 -5.30 6.40 8.53
N LEU A 366 -5.01 6.29 9.83
CA LEU A 366 -5.54 7.17 10.86
C LEU A 366 -4.72 8.45 11.07
N LYS A 367 -3.56 8.56 10.42
CA LYS A 367 -2.75 9.77 10.42
C LYS A 367 -3.33 10.85 9.51
N ASN A 368 -3.11 12.12 9.89
CA ASN A 368 -3.52 13.29 9.11
C ASN A 368 -2.38 14.01 8.37
N LYS A 369 -1.11 13.67 8.65
CA LYS A 369 0.08 14.30 8.06
C LYS A 369 0.85 13.30 7.21
N ALA A 370 1.44 13.73 6.10
CA ALA A 370 2.30 12.90 5.25
C ALA A 370 3.76 13.01 5.66
N ASN A 371 4.47 11.88 5.75
CA ASN A 371 5.94 11.83 5.83
C ASN A 371 6.42 10.72 4.88
N GLN A 372 7.53 10.96 4.16
CA GLN A 372 8.10 10.04 3.17
C GLN A 372 8.37 8.61 3.68
N LYS A 373 8.89 8.48 4.91
CA LYS A 373 9.15 7.15 5.50
C LYS A 373 7.88 6.35 5.74
N ASP A 374 6.77 7.02 6.03
CA ASP A 374 5.49 6.36 6.25
C ASP A 374 4.91 5.91 4.91
N THR A 375 5.12 6.67 3.84
CA THR A 375 4.65 6.35 2.50
C THR A 375 5.24 5.03 1.98
N ILE A 376 6.53 4.76 2.22
CA ILE A 376 7.18 3.49 1.87
C ILE A 376 6.55 2.33 2.64
N LYS A 377 6.38 2.48 3.96
CA LYS A 377 5.75 1.46 4.83
C LYS A 377 4.31 1.19 4.42
N ASP A 378 3.54 2.23 4.11
CA ASP A 378 2.16 2.12 3.64
C ASP A 378 2.09 1.37 2.31
N ALA A 379 3.01 1.64 1.38
CA ALA A 379 3.06 0.96 0.08
C ALA A 379 3.40 -0.54 0.23
N GLN A 380 4.34 -0.89 1.12
CA GLN A 380 4.65 -2.30 1.45
C GLN A 380 3.45 -3.01 2.09
N LEU A 381 2.77 -2.37 3.04
CA LEU A 381 1.58 -2.89 3.70
C LEU A 381 0.43 -3.12 2.70
N ILE A 382 0.24 -2.18 1.77
CA ILE A 382 -0.72 -2.32 0.65
C ILE A 382 -0.36 -3.53 -0.21
N GLY A 383 0.91 -3.71 -0.59
CA GLY A 383 1.37 -4.87 -1.34
C GLY A 383 1.05 -6.20 -0.65
N ARG A 384 1.24 -6.28 0.68
CA ARG A 384 0.86 -7.46 1.48
C ARG A 384 -0.64 -7.72 1.50
N GLY A 385 -1.45 -6.66 1.64
CA GLY A 385 -2.92 -6.73 1.63
C GLY A 385 -3.55 -7.02 0.27
N ALA A 386 -2.79 -6.80 -0.81
CA ALA A 386 -3.29 -6.89 -2.18
C ALA A 386 -3.45 -8.33 -2.67
N ARG A 387 -3.07 -9.36 -1.92
CA ARG A 387 -3.26 -10.77 -2.34
C ARG A 387 -4.73 -11.05 -2.65
N TYR A 388 -5.01 -11.76 -3.75
CA TYR A 388 -6.38 -12.12 -4.08
C TYR A 388 -6.99 -13.07 -3.02
N PHE A 389 -8.24 -12.83 -2.66
CA PHE A 389 -9.00 -13.74 -1.80
C PHE A 389 -9.80 -14.69 -2.71
N PRO A 390 -9.45 -15.98 -2.79
CA PRO A 390 -10.14 -16.90 -3.66
C PRO A 390 -11.49 -17.31 -3.04
N PHE A 391 -12.53 -17.30 -3.87
CA PHE A 391 -13.86 -17.75 -3.48
C PHE A 391 -14.54 -18.48 -4.64
N SER A 392 -15.39 -19.45 -4.29
CA SER A 392 -16.17 -20.22 -5.25
C SER A 392 -17.27 -19.35 -5.83
N TYR A 393 -17.40 -19.33 -7.15
CA TYR A 393 -18.50 -18.64 -7.83
C TYR A 393 -18.79 -19.34 -9.15
N LYS A 394 -20.02 -19.83 -9.34
CA LYS A 394 -20.41 -20.61 -10.54
C LYS A 394 -19.41 -21.75 -10.81
N ASP A 395 -18.74 -21.72 -11.97
CA ASP A 395 -17.78 -22.76 -12.41
C ASP A 395 -16.35 -22.54 -11.90
N PHE A 396 -16.08 -21.44 -11.21
CA PHE A 396 -14.77 -21.19 -10.60
C PHE A 396 -14.65 -21.99 -9.30
N LYS A 397 -13.99 -23.15 -9.39
CA LYS A 397 -13.80 -24.11 -8.30
C LYS A 397 -12.31 -24.33 -7.99
N PRO A 398 -11.94 -24.75 -6.76
CA PRO A 398 -10.54 -24.85 -6.30
C PRO A 398 -9.58 -25.66 -7.17
N ASN A 399 -10.10 -26.58 -8.00
CA ASN A 399 -9.32 -27.43 -8.89
C ASN A 399 -8.81 -26.72 -10.17
N ARG A 400 -9.02 -25.41 -10.29
CA ARG A 400 -8.69 -24.61 -11.48
C ARG A 400 -7.91 -23.36 -11.10
N ILE A 401 -6.94 -22.95 -11.91
CA ILE A 401 -6.10 -21.78 -11.64
C ILE A 401 -6.93 -20.49 -11.54
N GLU A 402 -8.02 -20.41 -12.31
CA GLU A 402 -8.96 -19.30 -12.34
C GLU A 402 -9.68 -19.09 -10.99
N PHE A 403 -9.70 -20.09 -10.11
CA PHE A 403 -10.17 -19.94 -8.74
C PHE A 403 -9.31 -18.95 -7.94
N TYR A 404 -8.01 -18.92 -8.20
CA TYR A 404 -7.03 -18.07 -7.55
C TYR A 404 -6.83 -16.72 -8.26
N GLN A 405 -7.56 -16.48 -9.34
CA GLN A 405 -7.51 -15.24 -10.12
C GLN A 405 -8.79 -14.41 -9.94
N ARG A 406 -8.66 -13.09 -10.12
CA ARG A 406 -9.80 -12.18 -10.25
C ARG A 406 -10.70 -12.61 -11.41
N LYS A 407 -12.00 -12.63 -11.14
CA LYS A 407 -13.06 -13.17 -12.01
C LYS A 407 -13.87 -12.07 -12.69
N PHE A 408 -13.89 -10.86 -12.12
CA PHE A 408 -14.81 -9.81 -12.55
C PHE A 408 -14.10 -8.64 -13.23
N ASP A 409 -14.67 -8.22 -14.35
CA ASP A 409 -14.33 -6.94 -14.97
C ASP A 409 -14.79 -5.77 -14.10
N LEU A 410 -14.15 -4.61 -14.27
CA LEU A 410 -14.37 -3.42 -13.43
C LEU A 410 -15.79 -2.83 -13.55
N SER A 411 -16.50 -3.12 -14.65
CA SER A 411 -17.88 -2.69 -14.83
C SER A 411 -18.88 -3.56 -14.06
N ASN A 412 -18.47 -4.74 -13.61
CA ASN A 412 -19.34 -5.66 -12.89
C ASN A 412 -19.41 -5.23 -11.41
N PRO A 413 -20.61 -5.10 -10.81
CA PRO A 413 -20.76 -4.80 -9.39
C PRO A 413 -19.99 -5.75 -8.46
N LEU A 414 -19.85 -7.03 -8.84
CA LEU A 414 -19.12 -8.04 -8.08
C LEU A 414 -17.60 -7.80 -8.03
N SER A 415 -17.05 -6.91 -8.88
CA SER A 415 -15.66 -6.48 -8.77
C SER A 415 -15.36 -5.80 -7.42
N ALA A 416 -16.39 -5.34 -6.69
CA ALA A 416 -16.29 -4.90 -5.30
C ALA A 416 -15.74 -5.97 -4.34
N LEU A 417 -15.91 -7.26 -4.66
CA LEU A 417 -15.36 -8.39 -3.89
C LEU A 417 -13.88 -8.67 -4.21
N GLU A 418 -13.32 -7.98 -5.20
CA GLU A 418 -11.96 -8.24 -5.72
C GLU A 418 -11.07 -7.00 -5.62
N ARG A 419 -11.45 -6.04 -4.76
CA ARG A 419 -10.72 -4.79 -4.55
C ARG A 419 -10.25 -4.63 -3.11
N LEU A 420 -9.09 -3.99 -2.94
CA LEU A 420 -8.53 -3.52 -1.68
C LEU A 420 -8.68 -2.00 -1.64
N ASP A 421 -9.32 -1.49 -0.58
CA ASP A 421 -9.56 -0.07 -0.38
C ASP A 421 -8.59 0.52 0.63
N TYR A 422 -7.84 1.53 0.19
CA TYR A 422 -6.92 2.28 1.03
C TYR A 422 -7.53 3.65 1.37
N HIS A 423 -7.96 3.82 2.62
CA HIS A 423 -8.62 5.01 3.13
C HIS A 423 -7.62 5.99 3.73
N ALA A 424 -7.51 7.20 3.17
CA ALA A 424 -6.62 8.24 3.67
C ALA A 424 -7.27 9.62 3.54
N ILE A 425 -6.76 10.62 4.25
CA ILE A 425 -7.14 12.01 3.96
C ILE A 425 -6.61 12.39 2.58
N TYR A 426 -7.40 13.18 1.87
CA TYR A 426 -6.97 13.78 0.62
C TYR A 426 -5.79 14.73 0.86
N ASP A 427 -4.61 14.28 0.45
CA ASP A 427 -3.37 15.05 0.40
C ASP A 427 -2.68 14.78 -0.94
N SER A 428 -2.55 15.81 -1.78
CA SER A 428 -2.03 15.67 -3.14
C SER A 428 -0.56 15.28 -3.19
N GLU A 429 0.25 15.72 -2.22
CA GLU A 429 1.68 15.38 -2.19
C GLU A 429 1.85 13.93 -1.74
N PHE A 430 1.14 13.54 -0.68
CA PHE A 430 1.10 12.16 -0.22
C PHE A 430 0.59 11.19 -1.28
N ILE A 431 -0.50 11.51 -1.97
CA ILE A 431 -1.04 10.64 -3.02
C ILE A 431 -0.04 10.50 -4.16
N ALA A 432 0.69 11.57 -4.53
CA ALA A 432 1.72 11.50 -5.56
C ALA A 432 2.91 10.63 -5.11
N GLU A 433 3.34 10.77 -3.86
CA GLU A 433 4.42 9.98 -3.29
C GLU A 433 4.02 8.50 -3.13
N LEU A 434 2.83 8.22 -2.60
CA LEU A 434 2.29 6.86 -2.48
C LEU A 434 2.17 6.22 -3.86
N LYS A 435 1.72 6.96 -4.87
CA LYS A 435 1.70 6.48 -6.25
C LYS A 435 3.09 6.16 -6.78
N LYS A 436 4.07 6.98 -6.45
CA LYS A 436 5.47 6.75 -6.84
C LYS A 436 5.99 5.48 -6.18
N GLU A 437 5.84 5.35 -4.86
CA GLU A 437 6.29 4.16 -4.13
C GLU A 437 5.56 2.88 -4.59
N LEU A 438 4.25 2.96 -4.86
CA LEU A 438 3.51 1.85 -5.44
C LEU A 438 4.01 1.51 -6.85
N ARG A 439 4.41 2.49 -7.67
CA ARG A 439 5.02 2.26 -8.98
C ARG A 439 6.41 1.61 -8.84
N ASP A 440 7.24 2.09 -7.93
CA ASP A 440 8.56 1.55 -7.65
C ASP A 440 8.46 0.10 -7.12
N LEU A 441 7.38 -0.23 -6.40
CA LEU A 441 7.05 -1.60 -6.00
C LEU A 441 6.45 -2.46 -7.13
N GLY A 442 6.16 -1.90 -8.30
CA GLY A 442 5.58 -2.60 -9.44
C GLY A 442 4.04 -2.64 -9.48
N LEU A 443 3.33 -1.94 -8.59
CA LEU A 443 1.87 -1.76 -8.63
C LEU A 443 1.41 -0.66 -9.61
N GLY A 444 2.35 -0.08 -10.38
CA GLY A 444 2.05 0.93 -11.38
C GLY A 444 2.27 0.45 -12.79
N PHE A 445 1.19 0.48 -13.58
CA PHE A 445 1.25 0.28 -15.02
C PHE A 445 2.07 1.40 -15.65
N GLU A 446 3.30 1.09 -16.08
CA GLU A 446 3.96 1.90 -17.09
C GLU A 446 3.19 1.75 -18.40
N ASN A 447 2.41 2.76 -18.72
CA ASN A 447 2.07 3.13 -20.09
C ASN A 447 1.57 4.58 -20.09
N GLU A 448 2.45 5.50 -19.74
CA GLU A 448 2.46 6.80 -20.39
C GLU A 448 3.84 7.40 -20.20
N LYS A 449 4.47 7.80 -21.31
CA LYS A 449 5.66 8.65 -21.31
C LYS A 449 5.30 9.93 -20.56
N GLU A 450 5.51 9.95 -19.24
CA GLU A 450 5.43 11.18 -18.46
C GLU A 450 6.34 12.20 -19.15
N LYS A 451 5.74 13.30 -19.62
CA LYS A 451 6.50 14.43 -20.17
C LYS A 451 7.40 14.94 -19.05
N THR A 452 8.66 14.52 -19.07
CA THR A 452 9.70 15.00 -18.17
C THR A 452 9.86 16.49 -18.37
N THR A 453 9.42 17.26 -17.38
CA THR A 453 9.65 18.70 -17.36
C THR A 453 11.07 18.89 -16.85
N ILE A 454 12.03 19.08 -17.74
CA ILE A 454 13.43 19.33 -17.37
C ILE A 454 13.52 20.76 -16.80
N PRO A 455 13.83 20.95 -15.51
CA PRO A 455 13.99 22.28 -14.95
C PRO A 455 15.32 22.87 -15.45
N LEU A 456 15.25 23.80 -16.39
CA LEU A 456 16.43 24.53 -16.87
C LEU A 456 16.93 25.48 -15.76
N LYS A 457 18.17 25.29 -15.30
CA LYS A 457 18.86 26.26 -14.45
C LYS A 457 19.19 27.51 -15.28
N PRO A 458 18.77 28.72 -14.88
CA PRO A 458 18.98 29.92 -15.69
C PRO A 458 20.47 30.31 -15.71
N THR A 459 21.10 30.23 -16.88
CA THR A 459 22.40 30.86 -17.16
C THR A 459 22.22 32.32 -17.53
N LYS A 460 23.20 33.16 -17.17
CA LYS A 460 23.17 34.65 -17.17
C LYS A 460 22.97 35.33 -18.55
N ARG A 461 22.67 34.60 -19.63
CA ARG A 461 22.38 35.14 -20.97
C ARG A 461 21.10 34.49 -21.52
N PHE A 462 19.97 35.16 -21.33
CA PHE A 462 18.66 34.69 -21.78
C PHE A 462 18.56 34.63 -23.32
N LYS A 463 18.87 33.46 -23.91
CA LYS A 463 18.37 33.05 -25.22
C LYS A 463 17.62 31.74 -25.03
N CYS A 464 16.29 31.80 -24.97
CA CYS A 464 15.45 30.60 -24.98
C CYS A 464 15.23 30.15 -26.42
N TYR A 465 15.62 28.92 -26.73
CA TYR A 465 15.20 28.21 -27.94
C TYR A 465 14.16 27.17 -27.53
N TYR A 466 13.02 27.14 -28.21
CA TYR A 466 12.02 26.08 -28.06
C TYR A 466 12.26 25.06 -29.17
N ALA A 467 12.48 23.80 -28.81
CA ALA A 467 12.59 22.71 -29.76
C ALA A 467 11.20 22.10 -29.98
N SER A 468 10.60 22.45 -31.12
CA SER A 468 9.57 21.64 -31.77
C SER A 468 10.11 21.27 -33.16
N ASN A 469 9.49 20.32 -33.86
CA ASN A 469 9.89 19.95 -35.23
C ASN A 469 9.78 21.12 -36.24
N LYS A 470 9.33 22.30 -35.81
CA LYS A 470 9.46 23.59 -36.50
C LYS A 470 10.22 24.61 -35.63
N ARG A 471 11.16 25.32 -36.25
CA ARG A 471 11.92 26.41 -35.63
C ARG A 471 11.18 27.74 -35.85
N GLU A 472 10.43 28.21 -34.85
CA GLU A 472 9.84 29.56 -34.85
C GLU A 472 10.66 30.54 -34.02
N LYS A 473 11.01 31.69 -34.61
CA LYS A 473 11.87 32.71 -34.00
C LYS A 473 11.01 33.85 -33.43
N ASN A 474 10.44 33.65 -32.24
CA ASN A 474 9.60 34.66 -31.59
C ASN A 474 10.44 35.69 -30.83
N LYS A 475 10.57 36.92 -31.36
CA LYS A 475 11.44 37.97 -30.79
C LYS A 475 10.91 38.65 -29.52
N ASN A 476 9.63 38.50 -29.16
CA ASN A 476 9.01 39.30 -28.09
C ASN A 476 8.10 38.48 -27.15
N LEU A 477 8.66 37.64 -26.28
CA LEU A 477 7.87 36.96 -25.23
C LEU A 477 7.40 37.90 -24.09
N PHE A 478 8.10 39.00 -23.83
CA PHE A 478 7.80 39.86 -22.67
C PHE A 478 6.84 41.04 -22.96
N ASN A 479 6.43 41.22 -24.22
CA ASN A 479 5.46 42.24 -24.66
C ASN A 479 4.18 41.63 -25.24
N LYS A 480 3.91 40.35 -24.97
CA LYS A 480 2.61 39.74 -25.31
C LYS A 480 1.55 40.22 -24.32
N ASP A 481 0.39 40.57 -24.84
CA ASP A 481 -0.78 40.80 -24.01
C ASP A 481 -1.24 39.44 -23.45
N TYR A 482 -1.16 39.30 -22.14
CA TYR A 482 -1.55 38.08 -21.44
C TYR A 482 -3.03 38.12 -21.01
N SER A 483 -3.75 39.21 -21.26
CA SER A 483 -5.15 39.39 -20.90
C SER A 483 -6.01 38.19 -21.35
N GLY A 484 -5.95 37.84 -22.64
CA GLY A 484 -6.74 36.72 -23.18
C GLY A 484 -6.33 35.34 -22.65
N PHE A 485 -5.05 35.11 -22.33
CA PHE A 485 -4.61 33.85 -21.72
C PHE A 485 -5.04 33.75 -20.25
N VAL A 486 -5.00 34.86 -19.52
CA VAL A 486 -5.45 34.95 -18.13
C VAL A 486 -6.97 34.79 -18.06
N GLU A 487 -7.70 35.42 -18.97
CA GLU A 487 -9.14 35.30 -19.12
C GLU A 487 -9.56 33.86 -19.44
N ALA A 488 -8.90 33.20 -20.41
CA ALA A 488 -9.13 31.79 -20.72
C ALA A 488 -8.81 30.85 -19.55
N LYS A 489 -7.75 31.13 -18.78
CA LYS A 489 -7.35 30.31 -17.63
C LYS A 489 -8.30 30.51 -16.44
N LEU A 490 -8.80 31.72 -16.23
CA LEU A 490 -9.76 32.04 -15.16
C LEU A 490 -11.16 31.51 -15.44
N THR A 491 -11.61 31.54 -16.69
CA THR A 491 -12.85 30.88 -17.11
C THR A 491 -12.77 29.35 -17.00
N SER A 492 -11.58 28.76 -17.18
CA SER A 492 -11.35 27.32 -16.97
C SER A 492 -11.25 26.88 -15.50
N LEU A 493 -11.08 27.82 -14.56
CA LEU A 493 -10.94 27.51 -13.14
C LEU A 493 -12.29 27.09 -12.54
N LEU A 494 -12.30 25.91 -11.94
CA LEU A 494 -13.43 25.39 -11.16
C LEU A 494 -13.16 25.65 -9.68
N ILE A 495 -14.03 26.40 -9.02
CA ILE A 495 -13.93 26.73 -7.60
C ILE A 495 -14.91 25.84 -6.81
N PRO A 496 -14.43 24.76 -6.18
CA PRO A 496 -15.28 23.90 -5.36
C PRO A 496 -15.58 24.57 -4.01
N LEU A 497 -16.79 24.35 -3.47
CA LEU A 497 -17.02 24.43 -2.02
C LEU A 497 -16.19 23.32 -1.35
N PHE A 498 -15.70 23.51 -0.11
CA PHE A 498 -15.22 22.34 0.65
C PHE A 498 -16.35 21.32 0.72
N GLY A 499 -16.13 20.19 0.07
CA GLY A 499 -16.96 19.02 0.23
C GLY A 499 -16.40 18.18 1.36
N SER A 500 -17.27 17.39 1.97
CA SER A 500 -16.91 16.16 2.67
C SER A 500 -16.78 15.03 1.65
N GLY A 501 -16.29 15.34 0.43
CA GLY A 501 -16.25 14.41 -0.68
C GLY A 501 -15.23 13.31 -0.43
N VAL A 502 -15.53 12.11 -0.91
CA VAL A 502 -14.58 11.00 -0.99
C VAL A 502 -14.20 10.86 -2.45
N ARG A 503 -12.92 11.13 -2.76
CA ARG A 503 -12.37 10.94 -4.09
C ARG A 503 -11.81 9.53 -4.18
N GLU A 504 -12.15 8.83 -5.24
CA GLU A 504 -11.59 7.52 -5.53
C GLU A 504 -10.66 7.63 -6.72
N LYS A 505 -9.46 7.07 -6.57
CA LYS A 505 -8.57 6.81 -7.70
C LYS A 505 -8.16 5.35 -7.66
N LYS A 506 -8.41 4.63 -8.75
CA LYS A 506 -7.79 3.32 -8.96
C LYS A 506 -6.28 3.53 -9.05
N VAL A 507 -5.50 2.61 -8.47
CA VAL A 507 -4.04 2.63 -8.59
C VAL A 507 -3.61 2.29 -10.03
N ASP A 508 -4.51 1.77 -10.88
CA ASP A 508 -4.30 1.69 -12.32
C ASP A 508 -4.42 3.07 -12.95
N PHE A 509 -3.28 3.55 -13.43
CA PHE A 509 -3.01 4.88 -13.99
C PHE A 509 -3.78 5.19 -15.28
N LYS A 510 -5.12 5.30 -15.22
CA LYS A 510 -5.91 6.05 -16.19
C LYS A 510 -6.67 7.16 -15.48
N GLU A 511 -6.20 8.39 -15.62
CA GLU A 511 -7.03 9.55 -15.28
C GLU A 511 -8.08 9.75 -16.38
N GLU A 512 -9.29 9.24 -16.19
CA GLU A 512 -10.43 9.93 -16.77
C GLU A 512 -10.69 11.19 -15.93
N ASN A 513 -10.01 12.29 -16.29
CA ASN A 513 -10.43 13.62 -15.90
C ASN A 513 -11.74 13.97 -16.65
N LYS A 514 -12.84 13.27 -16.35
CA LYS A 514 -14.17 13.81 -16.64
C LYS A 514 -14.44 14.86 -15.57
N SER A 515 -14.07 16.10 -15.88
CA SER A 515 -14.56 17.25 -15.13
C SER A 515 -16.08 17.26 -15.26
N ASP A 516 -16.73 17.01 -14.14
CA ASP A 516 -18.18 16.94 -14.01
C ASP A 516 -18.76 18.35 -14.21
N LYS A 517 -18.97 18.75 -15.49
CA LYS A 517 -19.51 20.06 -15.89
C LYS A 517 -20.94 20.31 -15.37
N THR A 518 -21.59 19.29 -14.85
CA THR A 518 -22.97 19.27 -14.34
C THR A 518 -23.18 20.06 -13.03
N TYR A 519 -22.13 20.59 -12.40
CA TYR A 519 -22.21 21.12 -11.02
C TYR A 519 -21.63 22.52 -10.81
N PHE A 520 -21.12 23.15 -11.86
CA PHE A 520 -20.56 24.50 -11.79
C PHE A 520 -21.36 25.47 -12.64
N ILE A 521 -21.52 26.70 -12.13
CA ILE A 521 -22.21 27.80 -12.78
C ILE A 521 -21.22 28.96 -12.86
N PRO A 522 -21.11 29.65 -14.02
CA PRO A 522 -20.27 30.83 -14.13
C PRO A 522 -20.80 31.96 -13.24
N HIS A 523 -19.91 32.57 -12.48
CA HIS A 523 -20.19 33.85 -11.81
C HIS A 523 -19.05 34.83 -12.07
N THR A 524 -19.43 36.11 -12.15
CA THR A 524 -18.50 37.23 -12.15
C THR A 524 -17.84 37.39 -10.79
N LEU A 525 -16.57 37.82 -10.80
CA LEU A 525 -15.78 37.99 -9.57
C LEU A 525 -16.18 39.21 -8.73
N ASP A 526 -17.06 40.09 -9.23
CA ASP A 526 -17.64 41.22 -8.51
C ASP A 526 -18.50 40.81 -7.30
N LYS A 527 -18.96 39.55 -7.27
CA LYS A 527 -19.68 38.96 -6.12
C LYS A 527 -18.78 38.75 -4.89
N ILE A 528 -17.46 38.85 -5.06
CA ILE A 528 -16.48 38.72 -3.97
C ILE A 528 -16.07 40.12 -3.46
N PRO A 529 -16.05 40.36 -2.13
CA PRO A 529 -15.68 41.66 -1.59
C PRO A 529 -14.24 42.07 -1.95
N ILE A 530 -14.06 43.36 -2.26
CA ILE A 530 -12.80 43.90 -2.78
C ILE A 530 -11.60 43.73 -1.83
N ASN A 531 -11.85 43.68 -0.52
CA ASN A 531 -10.83 43.51 0.52
C ASN A 531 -10.05 42.19 0.36
N TYR A 532 -10.69 41.11 -0.11
CA TYR A 532 -10.02 39.82 -0.36
C TYR A 532 -8.99 39.93 -1.50
N PHE A 533 -9.34 40.61 -2.60
CA PHE A 533 -8.43 40.85 -3.71
C PHE A 533 -7.27 41.76 -3.32
N LEU A 534 -7.54 42.81 -2.53
CA LEU A 534 -6.49 43.69 -2.01
C LEU A 534 -5.51 42.94 -1.11
N LYS A 535 -6.01 42.06 -0.23
CA LYS A 535 -5.18 41.19 0.62
C LYS A 535 -4.36 40.22 -0.22
N ALA A 536 -4.94 39.61 -1.26
CA ALA A 536 -4.24 38.70 -2.16
C ALA A 536 -3.10 39.40 -2.94
N LEU A 537 -3.36 40.60 -3.47
CA LEU A 537 -2.33 41.41 -4.15
C LEU A 537 -1.16 41.74 -3.20
N ASN A 538 -1.46 42.07 -1.94
CA ASN A 538 -0.43 42.35 -0.93
C ASN A 538 0.39 41.11 -0.58
N LEU A 539 -0.25 39.96 -0.35
CA LEU A 539 0.45 38.69 -0.08
C LEU A 539 1.39 38.28 -1.22
N LYS A 540 0.97 38.48 -2.48
CA LYS A 540 1.79 38.19 -3.67
C LYS A 540 2.79 39.29 -4.02
N LYS A 541 2.95 40.31 -3.17
CA LYS A 541 3.85 41.46 -3.40
C LYS A 541 3.60 42.15 -4.75
N LEU A 542 2.34 42.22 -5.17
CA LEU A 542 1.88 42.95 -6.36
C LEU A 542 1.46 44.36 -5.94
N ASP A 543 2.44 45.25 -5.89
CA ASP A 543 2.23 46.67 -5.66
C ASP A 543 1.75 47.39 -6.94
N PHE A 544 1.25 48.61 -6.77
CA PHE A 544 0.74 49.40 -7.90
C PHE A 544 1.83 49.64 -8.97
N LYS A 545 3.08 49.82 -8.54
CA LYS A 545 4.23 50.04 -9.44
C LYS A 545 4.51 48.81 -10.32
N ARG A 546 4.46 47.60 -9.76
CA ARG A 546 4.59 46.33 -10.51
C ARG A 546 3.42 46.09 -11.44
N LEU A 547 2.19 46.33 -10.98
CA LEU A 547 1.01 46.20 -11.82
C LEU A 547 1.08 47.17 -13.01
N LYS A 548 1.41 48.44 -12.79
CA LYS A 548 1.56 49.44 -13.86
C LYS A 548 2.67 49.10 -14.86
N LYS A 549 3.74 48.43 -14.40
CA LYS A 549 4.82 47.92 -15.26
C LYS A 549 4.40 46.71 -16.10
N ALA A 550 3.53 45.85 -15.58
CA ALA A 550 3.06 44.65 -16.27
C ALA A 550 1.93 44.97 -17.27
N PHE A 551 1.03 45.88 -16.92
CA PHE A 551 -0.16 46.24 -17.69
C PHE A 551 0.02 47.60 -18.41
N LYS A 552 1.13 47.80 -19.11
CA LYS A 552 1.49 49.09 -19.73
C LYS A 552 0.46 49.63 -20.75
N LYS A 553 -0.30 48.75 -21.39
CA LYS A 553 -1.31 49.09 -22.41
C LYS A 553 -2.70 49.37 -21.82
N HIS A 554 -2.87 49.20 -20.50
CA HIS A 554 -4.16 49.25 -19.83
C HIS A 554 -4.14 50.33 -18.75
N ALA A 555 -5.01 51.33 -18.89
CA ALA A 555 -5.06 52.46 -17.98
C ALA A 555 -5.76 52.08 -16.66
N PHE A 556 -5.11 52.41 -15.53
CA PHE A 556 -5.67 52.41 -14.17
C PHE A 556 -4.78 53.25 -13.24
N ASN A 557 -5.39 53.92 -12.25
CA ASN A 557 -4.72 54.89 -11.40
C ASN A 557 -4.43 54.38 -9.98
N ASN A 558 -5.03 53.26 -9.57
CA ASN A 558 -4.77 52.62 -8.28
C ASN A 558 -5.14 51.12 -8.31
N LYS A 559 -4.84 50.38 -7.24
CA LYS A 559 -5.14 48.93 -7.14
C LYS A 559 -6.64 48.62 -7.17
N VAL A 560 -7.47 49.53 -6.63
CA VAL A 560 -8.93 49.37 -6.59
C VAL A 560 -9.51 49.46 -7.99
N GLU A 561 -9.07 50.44 -8.78
CA GLU A 561 -9.44 50.61 -10.18
C GLU A 561 -8.98 49.42 -11.02
N PHE A 562 -7.76 48.90 -10.77
CA PHE A 562 -7.28 47.69 -11.42
C PHE A 562 -8.20 46.48 -11.16
N ILE A 563 -8.59 46.25 -9.90
CA ILE A 563 -9.49 45.14 -9.54
C ILE A 563 -10.87 45.31 -10.20
N LYS A 564 -11.47 46.50 -10.08
CA LYS A 564 -12.81 46.77 -10.64
C LYS A 564 -12.85 46.66 -12.16
N ARG A 565 -11.78 47.08 -12.85
CA ARG A 565 -11.77 47.17 -14.31
C ARG A 565 -11.30 45.88 -14.99
N TYR A 566 -10.40 45.12 -14.36
CA TYR A 566 -9.76 43.96 -15.01
C TYR A 566 -9.98 42.64 -14.29
N ILE A 567 -10.39 42.63 -13.01
CA ILE A 567 -10.61 41.38 -12.26
C ILE A 567 -12.10 41.11 -12.09
N PHE A 568 -12.90 42.09 -11.66
CA PHE A 568 -14.33 41.93 -11.43
C PHE A 568 -15.14 41.46 -12.66
N PRO A 569 -14.84 41.93 -13.89
CA PRO A 569 -15.56 41.48 -15.07
C PRO A 569 -15.25 40.04 -15.49
N LEU A 570 -14.21 39.42 -14.91
CA LEU A 570 -13.84 38.06 -15.27
C LEU A 570 -14.83 37.07 -14.67
N GLU A 571 -15.21 36.09 -15.48
CA GLU A 571 -16.06 34.98 -15.07
C GLU A 571 -15.22 33.77 -14.68
N THR A 572 -15.63 33.11 -13.61
CA THR A 572 -15.08 31.81 -13.22
C THR A 572 -16.19 30.90 -12.74
N ASN A 573 -15.95 29.60 -12.82
CA ASN A 573 -16.97 28.59 -12.56
C ASN A 573 -16.98 28.27 -11.05
N PHE A 574 -18.03 28.69 -10.35
CA PHE A 574 -18.24 28.31 -8.95
C PHE A 574 -19.21 27.13 -8.86
N HIS A 575 -19.08 26.33 -7.82
CA HIS A 575 -20.06 25.29 -7.54
C HIS A 575 -21.46 25.91 -7.39
N LYS A 576 -22.50 25.28 -7.94
CA LYS A 576 -23.92 25.75 -7.90
C LYS A 576 -24.52 26.04 -6.52
N ASN A 577 -23.82 25.68 -5.44
CA ASN A 577 -24.25 25.88 -4.05
C ASN A 577 -23.50 27.04 -3.39
N GLN A 578 -22.60 27.74 -4.11
CA GLN A 578 -21.88 28.91 -3.62
C GLN A 578 -22.86 30.06 -3.40
N LYS A 579 -22.91 30.53 -2.16
CA LYS A 579 -23.67 31.71 -1.74
C LYS A 579 -22.73 32.90 -1.62
N PHE A 580 -23.18 34.08 -2.04
CA PHE A 580 -22.41 35.34 -2.05
C PHE A 580 -23.06 36.43 -1.15
N ASP A 581 -24.04 36.01 -0.37
CA ASP A 581 -24.97 36.80 0.42
C ASP A 581 -24.54 36.81 1.91
N GLY A 582 -23.64 37.75 2.28
CA GLY A 582 -23.37 38.08 3.69
C GLY A 582 -21.95 38.59 4.00
N ASN A 583 -21.80 39.47 5.00
CA ASN A 583 -20.50 40.06 5.42
C ASN A 583 -19.46 39.06 5.98
N LYS A 584 -19.84 37.79 6.16
CA LYS A 584 -18.93 36.66 6.38
C LYS A 584 -18.88 35.81 5.11
N ILE A 585 -18.30 36.33 4.03
CA ILE A 585 -18.00 35.52 2.86
C ILE A 585 -16.91 34.53 3.24
N LEU A 586 -17.33 33.34 3.68
CA LEU A 586 -16.48 32.17 3.82
C LEU A 586 -16.21 31.63 2.40
N LEU A 587 -15.41 32.36 1.62
CA LEU A 587 -14.75 31.82 0.44
C LEU A 587 -13.75 30.80 0.92
N LYS A 588 -14.27 29.59 1.02
CA LYS A 588 -13.61 28.44 1.56
C LYS A 588 -12.87 27.78 0.38
N THR A 589 -11.91 28.52 -0.19
CA THR A 589 -11.18 28.18 -1.41
C THR A 589 -9.84 27.50 -1.08
N ARG A 590 -9.48 26.47 -1.85
CA ARG A 590 -8.14 25.87 -1.84
C ARG A 590 -7.15 26.87 -2.45
N CYS A 591 -6.30 27.50 -1.63
CA CYS A 591 -5.14 28.23 -2.12
C CYS A 591 -4.10 27.20 -2.56
N VAL A 592 -4.14 26.77 -3.82
CA VAL A 592 -3.00 26.09 -4.45
C VAL A 592 -2.03 27.18 -4.86
N SER A 593 -0.98 27.40 -4.07
CA SER A 593 0.17 28.17 -4.52
C SER A 593 0.94 27.32 -5.53
N HIS A 594 0.77 27.61 -6.82
CA HIS A 594 1.84 27.41 -7.80
C HIS A 594 2.78 28.61 -7.76
#